data_AF-A0A9Q6V4I7-F1
#
_entry.id   AF-A0A9Q6V4I7-F1
#
_cell.length_a   1.000
_cell.length_b   1.000
_cell.length_c   1.000
_cell.angle_alpha   90.00
_cell.angle_beta   90.00
_cell.angle_gamma   90.00
#
_symmetry.space_group_name_H-M   'P 1'
#
loop_
_entity.id
_entity.type
_entity.pdbx_description
1 polymer ?
#
loop_
_entity_poly.entity_id
_entity_poly.type
_entity_poly.pdbx_seq_one_letter_code
_entity_poly.pdbx_strand_id
1 'polypeptide(L)'
;MKIFKIGDIHPSVPHLFADLAELATVINYSGRYDLHKNDLITIRTQSNTSVDDIDQEYQEDENEGCDAERNDRLERQVEDVWTQLDFRQNFLKDIYPFIINGDFISLKENLTEIQRIYIFLLACSRLRSFTKARQGIIQFWAKNFAVVSKFCATALLPAHSTVRVFDANSDDRRKYYGTDLRKALKRLGKDLAVPYINEQECERADPRGDGGFDIVATIEFEDKLSSNFAFLGQCGAQERDWPKKTLEAHSLKLRTYFQVHFDIPTLMFTPVFYRNSDGQWVDNSPCAGVLIIDRARILQLLKKTNHCPKIVSEQWFLDFEQIINDLKVE
;
A
#
# COMPACT_ATOMS: atom_id res chain seq x y z
N MET A 1 -25.34 -2.61 6.09
CA MET A 1 -24.58 -2.85 7.34
C MET A 1 -23.11 -2.66 7.00
N LYS A 2 -22.34 -1.88 7.79
CA LYS A 2 -20.91 -1.64 7.53
C LYS A 2 -20.12 -2.85 8.06
N ILE A 3 -19.98 -3.90 7.24
CA ILE A 3 -19.45 -5.19 7.71
C ILE A 3 -17.96 -5.33 7.38
N PHE A 4 -17.17 -5.71 8.37
CA PHE A 4 -15.81 -6.21 8.20
C PHE A 4 -15.80 -7.73 8.01
N LYS A 5 -15.00 -8.21 7.06
CA LYS A 5 -14.72 -9.63 6.86
C LYS A 5 -13.23 -9.90 6.98
N ILE A 6 -12.85 -10.93 7.75
CA ILE A 6 -11.45 -11.36 7.86
C ILE A 6 -10.86 -11.62 6.46
N GLY A 7 -11.63 -12.28 5.59
CA GLY A 7 -11.19 -12.68 4.26
C GLY A 7 -10.28 -13.91 4.33
N ASP A 8 -9.52 -14.15 3.28
CA ASP A 8 -8.55 -15.24 3.26
C ASP A 8 -7.33 -14.87 4.12
N ILE A 9 -6.80 -15.84 4.85
CA ILE A 9 -5.59 -15.71 5.66
C ILE A 9 -4.39 -16.30 4.92
N HIS A 10 -3.21 -15.73 5.17
CA HIS A 10 -1.93 -16.21 4.71
C HIS A 10 -1.07 -16.72 5.86
N PRO A 11 -1.16 -18.00 6.18
CA PRO A 11 -0.52 -18.57 7.36
C PRO A 11 1.00 -18.64 7.21
N SER A 12 1.46 -18.86 5.97
CA SER A 12 2.87 -18.91 5.56
C SER A 12 3.50 -17.53 5.39
N VAL A 13 2.71 -16.45 5.52
CA VAL A 13 3.15 -15.07 5.24
C VAL A 13 2.93 -14.18 6.47
N PRO A 14 3.84 -14.23 7.46
CA PRO A 14 3.65 -13.57 8.77
C PRO A 14 3.39 -12.07 8.68
N HIS A 15 4.01 -11.38 7.71
CA HIS A 15 3.81 -9.94 7.54
C HIS A 15 2.39 -9.56 7.08
N LEU A 16 1.69 -10.40 6.32
CA LEU A 16 0.29 -10.16 5.95
C LEU A 16 -0.65 -10.56 7.07
N PHE A 17 -0.31 -11.61 7.81
CA PHE A 17 -1.12 -12.05 8.94
C PHE A 17 -1.00 -11.07 10.13
N ALA A 18 0.16 -10.45 10.33
CA ALA A 18 0.34 -9.34 11.27
C ALA A 18 -0.55 -8.13 10.93
N ASP A 19 -0.78 -7.83 9.64
CA ASP A 19 -1.74 -6.78 9.26
C ASP A 19 -3.17 -7.14 9.70
N LEU A 20 -3.56 -8.42 9.63
CA LEU A 20 -4.87 -8.85 10.13
C LEU A 20 -4.97 -8.71 11.66
N ALA A 21 -3.93 -9.08 12.41
CA ALA A 21 -3.92 -8.93 13.87
C ALA A 21 -4.04 -7.45 14.30
N GLU A 22 -3.28 -6.56 13.67
CA GLU A 22 -3.38 -5.11 13.86
C GLU A 22 -4.78 -4.61 13.53
N LEU A 23 -5.35 -5.03 12.40
CA LEU A 23 -6.65 -4.58 11.94
C LEU A 23 -7.81 -5.09 12.82
N ALA A 24 -7.74 -6.34 13.26
CA ALA A 24 -8.66 -6.93 14.22
C ALA A 24 -8.64 -6.16 15.55
N THR A 25 -7.47 -5.67 15.97
CA THR A 25 -7.32 -4.80 17.14
C THR A 25 -8.00 -3.45 16.92
N VAL A 26 -7.80 -2.82 15.75
CA VAL A 26 -8.41 -1.52 15.40
C VAL A 26 -9.93 -1.56 15.42
N ILE A 27 -10.52 -2.60 14.84
CA ILE A 27 -11.99 -2.72 14.72
C ILE A 27 -12.63 -3.34 15.96
N ASN A 28 -11.85 -3.60 17.02
CA ASN A 28 -12.31 -4.25 18.25
C ASN A 28 -13.00 -5.61 17.95
N TYR A 29 -12.32 -6.47 17.17
CA TYR A 29 -12.90 -7.73 16.68
C TYR A 29 -13.33 -8.66 17.81
N SER A 30 -12.54 -8.73 18.89
CA SER A 30 -12.79 -9.57 20.08
C SER A 30 -13.85 -8.98 21.02
N GLY A 31 -14.32 -7.75 20.77
CA GLY A 31 -15.12 -6.97 21.72
C GLY A 31 -14.33 -6.38 22.89
N ARG A 32 -13.00 -6.61 22.92
CA ARG A 32 -12.04 -5.99 23.83
C ARG A 32 -11.08 -5.07 23.06
N TYR A 33 -10.68 -3.95 23.66
CA TYR A 33 -9.70 -3.02 23.08
C TYR A 33 -8.26 -3.58 22.97
N ASP A 34 -8.11 -4.88 23.26
CA ASP A 34 -6.92 -5.69 23.05
C ASP A 34 -7.27 -7.00 22.33
N LEU A 35 -6.27 -7.57 21.65
CA LEU A 35 -6.34 -8.88 21.03
C LEU A 35 -5.29 -9.78 21.69
N HIS A 36 -5.74 -10.89 22.26
CA HIS A 36 -4.86 -11.91 22.81
C HIS A 36 -4.42 -12.86 21.69
N LYS A 37 -3.22 -13.43 21.81
CA LYS A 37 -2.68 -14.41 20.87
C LYS A 37 -3.62 -15.60 20.57
N ASN A 38 -4.31 -16.10 21.58
CA ASN A 38 -5.33 -17.16 21.43
C ASN A 38 -6.55 -16.71 20.60
N ASP A 39 -6.86 -15.42 20.57
CA ASP A 39 -7.91 -14.90 19.69
C ASP A 39 -7.46 -15.04 18.22
N LEU A 40 -6.17 -14.84 17.95
CA LEU A 40 -5.60 -15.01 16.61
C LEU A 40 -5.58 -16.49 16.17
N ILE A 41 -5.31 -17.42 17.09
CA ILE A 41 -5.48 -18.87 16.85
C ILE A 41 -6.94 -19.17 16.47
N THR A 42 -7.90 -18.59 17.20
CA THR A 42 -9.33 -18.78 16.91
C THR A 42 -9.69 -18.22 15.53
N ILE A 43 -9.24 -17.00 15.20
CA ILE A 43 -9.41 -16.38 13.89
C ILE A 43 -8.82 -17.27 12.79
N ARG A 44 -7.63 -17.84 13.01
CA ARG A 44 -6.95 -18.71 12.06
C ARG A 44 -7.78 -19.96 11.75
N THR A 45 -8.27 -20.63 12.78
CA THR A 45 -9.04 -21.88 12.66
C THR A 45 -10.41 -21.68 12.00
N GLN A 46 -11.00 -20.49 12.16
CA GLN A 46 -12.33 -20.19 11.61
C GLN A 46 -12.30 -19.58 10.21
N SER A 47 -11.12 -19.19 9.71
CA SER A 47 -10.99 -18.49 8.43
C SER A 47 -10.48 -19.42 7.33
N ASN A 48 -10.86 -19.10 6.10
CA ASN A 48 -10.34 -19.80 4.94
C ASN A 48 -8.86 -19.48 4.72
N THR A 49 -8.09 -20.50 4.36
CA THR A 49 -6.73 -20.31 3.87
C THR A 49 -6.76 -19.80 2.43
N SER A 50 -5.86 -18.88 2.14
CA SER A 50 -5.60 -18.37 0.79
C SER A 50 -5.32 -19.48 -0.22
N VAL A 51 -5.88 -19.38 -1.43
CA VAL A 51 -5.61 -20.29 -2.56
C VAL A 51 -4.11 -20.51 -2.82
N ASP A 52 -3.30 -19.46 -2.66
CA ASP A 52 -1.83 -19.55 -2.86
C ASP A 52 -1.13 -20.43 -1.83
N ASP A 53 -1.77 -20.64 -0.66
CA ASP A 53 -1.23 -21.41 0.47
C ASP A 53 -1.95 -22.76 0.64
N ILE A 54 -3.04 -23.01 -0.11
CA ILE A 54 -3.85 -24.23 0.00
C ILE A 54 -3.02 -25.47 -0.32
N ASP A 55 -2.24 -25.46 -1.40
CA ASP A 55 -1.45 -26.64 -1.80
C ASP A 55 -0.34 -26.95 -0.79
N GLN A 56 0.28 -25.90 -0.21
CA GLN A 56 1.28 -26.07 0.83
C GLN A 56 0.64 -26.60 2.12
N GLU A 57 -0.51 -26.07 2.51
CA GLU A 57 -1.23 -26.52 3.70
C GLU A 57 -1.74 -27.96 3.54
N TYR A 58 -2.22 -28.35 2.36
CA TYR A 58 -2.61 -29.75 2.10
C TYR A 58 -1.41 -30.70 2.19
N GLN A 59 -0.25 -30.31 1.66
CA GLN A 59 0.97 -31.12 1.80
C GLN A 59 1.43 -31.22 3.25
N GLU A 60 1.33 -30.15 4.02
CA GLU A 60 1.65 -30.15 5.45
C GLU A 60 0.65 -31.00 6.24
N ASP A 61 -0.65 -30.92 5.95
CA ASP A 61 -1.70 -31.74 6.56
C ASP A 61 -1.59 -33.24 6.22
N GLU A 62 -1.16 -33.60 5.00
CA GLU A 62 -0.89 -35.00 4.64
C GLU A 62 0.33 -35.57 5.36
N ASN A 63 1.31 -34.72 5.68
CA ASN A 63 2.53 -35.11 6.39
C ASN A 63 2.34 -35.15 7.92
N GLU A 64 1.43 -34.33 8.45
CA GLU A 64 1.12 -34.25 9.89
C GLU A 64 0.02 -35.26 10.23
N GLY A 65 0.42 -36.40 10.77
CA GLY A 65 -0.43 -37.56 10.98
C GLY A 65 -1.34 -37.49 12.22
N CYS A 66 -1.21 -36.46 13.08
CA CYS A 66 -2.02 -36.33 14.30
C CYS A 66 -2.40 -34.89 14.68
N ASP A 67 -3.46 -34.74 15.47
CA ASP A 67 -3.99 -33.45 15.94
C ASP A 67 -2.97 -32.61 16.73
N ALA A 68 -1.98 -33.25 17.37
CA ALA A 68 -0.95 -32.55 18.12
C ALA A 68 0.03 -31.79 17.20
N GLU A 69 0.47 -32.40 16.10
CA GLU A 69 1.37 -31.77 15.13
C GLU A 69 0.71 -30.55 14.46
N ARG A 70 -0.60 -30.66 14.17
CA ARG A 70 -1.39 -29.56 13.63
C ARG A 70 -1.51 -28.39 14.60
N ASN A 71 -1.70 -28.66 15.89
CA ASN A 71 -1.73 -27.61 16.92
C ASN A 71 -0.36 -26.94 17.06
N ASP A 72 0.73 -27.71 17.09
CA ASP A 72 2.10 -27.17 17.15
C ASP A 72 2.41 -26.27 15.94
N ARG A 73 1.86 -26.59 14.76
CA ARG A 73 1.99 -25.77 13.54
C ARG A 73 1.23 -24.45 13.66
N LEU A 74 -0.02 -24.49 14.14
CA LEU A 74 -0.82 -23.29 14.37
C LEU A 74 -0.15 -22.35 15.38
N GLU A 75 0.40 -22.90 16.46
CA GLU A 75 1.17 -22.12 17.45
C GLU A 75 2.39 -21.47 16.79
N ARG A 76 3.20 -22.23 16.04
CA ARG A 76 4.35 -21.69 15.29
C ARG A 76 3.97 -20.54 14.36
N GLN A 77 2.91 -20.68 13.57
CA GLN A 77 2.44 -19.63 12.66
C GLN A 77 2.05 -18.35 13.42
N VAL A 78 1.42 -18.48 14.59
CA VAL A 78 1.04 -17.34 15.43
C VAL A 78 2.25 -16.74 16.16
N GLU A 79 3.25 -17.53 16.55
CA GLU A 79 4.53 -17.03 17.05
C GLU A 79 5.28 -16.19 16.00
N ASP A 80 5.27 -16.61 14.73
CA ASP A 80 5.88 -15.86 13.65
C ASP A 80 5.20 -14.50 13.45
N VAL A 81 3.86 -14.45 13.60
CA VAL A 81 3.12 -13.18 13.61
C VAL A 81 3.53 -12.30 14.78
N TRP A 82 3.69 -12.88 15.98
CA TRP A 82 4.08 -12.12 17.16
C TRP A 82 5.48 -11.53 17.02
N THR A 83 6.43 -12.34 16.52
CA THR A 83 7.79 -11.91 16.18
C THR A 83 7.75 -10.74 15.19
N GLN A 84 6.86 -10.79 14.20
CA GLN A 84 6.66 -9.71 13.25
C GLN A 84 6.09 -8.43 13.90
N LEU A 85 5.12 -8.56 14.80
CA LEU A 85 4.52 -7.42 15.52
C LEU A 85 5.53 -6.74 16.45
N ASP A 86 6.32 -7.54 17.18
CA ASP A 86 7.43 -7.03 18.00
C ASP A 86 8.48 -6.32 17.16
N PHE A 87 8.84 -6.88 16.01
CA PHE A 87 9.73 -6.22 15.07
C PHE A 87 9.16 -4.86 14.63
N ARG A 88 7.88 -4.79 14.24
CA ARG A 88 7.23 -3.53 13.83
C ARG A 88 7.24 -2.49 14.94
N GLN A 89 6.91 -2.88 16.18
CA GLN A 89 6.97 -2.01 17.35
C GLN A 89 8.37 -1.42 17.53
N ASN A 90 9.40 -2.26 17.50
CA ASN A 90 10.78 -1.84 17.72
C ASN A 90 11.34 -1.00 16.56
N PHE A 91 10.99 -1.34 15.32
CA PHE A 91 11.46 -0.67 14.12
C PHE A 91 10.80 0.70 13.91
N LEU A 92 9.48 0.79 14.08
CA LEU A 92 8.70 2.01 13.83
C LEU A 92 8.60 2.92 15.06
N LYS A 93 8.81 2.39 16.27
CA LYS A 93 8.84 3.16 17.53
C LYS A 93 7.59 4.03 17.69
N ASP A 94 7.77 5.35 17.73
CA ASP A 94 6.71 6.32 17.94
C ASP A 94 5.74 6.45 16.75
N ILE A 95 6.13 5.97 15.57
CA ILE A 95 5.24 5.87 14.40
C ILE A 95 4.21 4.74 14.58
N TYR A 96 4.55 3.68 15.32
CA TYR A 96 3.69 2.51 15.47
C TYR A 96 2.51 2.81 16.40
N PRO A 97 1.24 2.57 15.98
CA PRO A 97 0.07 2.92 16.78
C PRO A 97 -0.30 1.89 17.85
N PHE A 98 0.35 0.72 17.86
CA PHE A 98 0.04 -0.37 18.78
C PHE A 98 1.07 -0.52 19.90
N ILE A 99 0.68 -1.23 20.94
CA ILE A 99 1.53 -1.71 22.03
C ILE A 99 1.47 -3.24 22.01
N ILE A 100 2.63 -3.88 21.89
CA ILE A 100 2.81 -5.32 22.05
C ILE A 100 3.37 -5.55 23.45
N ASN A 101 2.63 -6.31 24.28
CA ASN A 101 3.01 -6.61 25.66
C ASN A 101 2.63 -8.05 26.02
N GLY A 102 3.63 -8.92 26.14
CA GLY A 102 3.39 -10.36 26.30
C GLY A 102 2.54 -10.87 25.13
N ASP A 103 1.47 -11.60 25.45
CA ASP A 103 0.55 -12.18 24.46
C ASP A 103 -0.60 -11.25 24.04
N PHE A 104 -0.49 -9.94 24.31
CA PHE A 104 -1.50 -8.94 23.94
C PHE A 104 -0.96 -7.90 22.95
N ILE A 105 -1.79 -7.55 21.96
CA ILE A 105 -1.67 -6.34 21.15
C ILE A 105 -2.85 -5.41 21.48
N SER A 106 -2.56 -4.12 21.71
CA SER A 106 -3.57 -3.09 21.96
C SER A 106 -3.28 -1.80 21.18
N LEU A 107 -4.33 -1.03 20.91
CA LEU A 107 -4.22 0.28 20.26
C LEU A 107 -3.94 1.36 21.30
N LYS A 108 -3.04 2.30 21.00
CA LYS A 108 -2.80 3.49 21.87
C LYS A 108 -4.03 4.38 21.91
N GLU A 109 -4.34 4.93 23.10
CA GLU A 109 -5.52 5.78 23.31
C GLU A 109 -5.49 7.09 22.48
N ASN A 110 -4.33 7.76 22.45
CA ASN A 110 -4.16 9.05 21.80
C ASN A 110 -3.23 8.92 20.60
N LEU A 111 -3.81 8.71 19.42
CA LEU A 111 -3.04 8.56 18.18
C LEU A 111 -2.56 9.90 17.64
N THR A 112 -1.27 10.00 17.37
CA THR A 112 -0.66 11.10 16.59
C THR A 112 -1.14 11.06 15.12
N GLU A 113 -0.93 12.14 14.37
CA GLU A 113 -1.36 12.19 12.95
C GLU A 113 -0.69 11.10 12.10
N ILE A 114 0.59 10.81 12.35
CA ILE A 114 1.31 9.75 11.62
C ILE A 114 0.78 8.35 11.96
N GLN A 115 0.38 8.13 13.22
CA GLN A 115 -0.24 6.89 13.68
C GLN A 115 -1.64 6.72 13.09
N ARG A 116 -2.42 7.80 12.96
CA ARG A 116 -3.71 7.76 12.25
C ARG A 116 -3.51 7.38 10.77
N ILE A 117 -2.49 7.95 10.12
CA ILE A 117 -2.13 7.58 8.73
C ILE A 117 -1.67 6.11 8.66
N TYR A 118 -0.97 5.59 9.66
CA TYR A 118 -0.66 4.15 9.75
C TYR A 118 -1.93 3.31 9.63
N ILE A 119 -2.98 3.63 10.41
CA ILE A 119 -4.24 2.88 10.38
C ILE A 119 -4.91 2.95 9.00
N PHE A 120 -4.85 4.10 8.33
CA PHE A 120 -5.32 4.23 6.94
C PHE A 120 -4.55 3.31 5.97
N LEU A 121 -3.22 3.27 6.07
CA LEU A 121 -2.39 2.39 5.25
C LEU A 121 -2.68 0.91 5.57
N LEU A 122 -2.85 0.56 6.84
CA LEU A 122 -3.23 -0.79 7.26
C LEU A 122 -4.58 -1.21 6.64
N ALA A 123 -5.58 -0.32 6.65
CA ALA A 123 -6.87 -0.60 6.01
C ALA A 123 -6.72 -0.77 4.48
N CYS A 124 -5.81 0.00 3.85
CA CYS A 124 -5.49 -0.11 2.43
C CYS A 124 -4.71 -1.39 2.08
N SER A 125 -3.97 -2.00 3.00
CA SER A 125 -3.31 -3.29 2.71
C SER A 125 -4.31 -4.44 2.67
N ARG A 126 -5.46 -4.34 3.34
CA ARG A 126 -6.52 -5.38 3.34
C ARG A 126 -7.86 -4.90 2.75
N LEU A 127 -7.86 -4.19 1.61
CA LEU A 127 -9.08 -3.66 0.99
C LEU A 127 -10.23 -4.68 0.81
N ARG A 128 -9.90 -5.95 0.54
CA ARG A 128 -10.89 -7.02 0.33
C ARG A 128 -11.75 -7.29 1.58
N SER A 129 -11.19 -7.06 2.77
CA SER A 129 -11.88 -7.18 4.05
C SER A 129 -13.03 -6.18 4.23
N PHE A 130 -13.09 -5.13 3.40
CA PHE A 130 -14.07 -4.05 3.52
C PHE A 130 -15.10 -4.02 2.39
N THR A 131 -15.14 -5.03 1.52
CA THR A 131 -16.09 -5.07 0.37
C THR A 131 -17.56 -4.81 0.74
N LYS A 132 -17.99 -5.21 1.94
CA LYS A 132 -19.34 -4.99 2.48
C LYS A 132 -19.46 -3.75 3.39
N ALA A 133 -18.38 -3.00 3.64
CA ALA A 133 -18.41 -1.85 4.53
C ALA A 133 -19.17 -0.67 3.91
N ARG A 134 -18.90 -0.37 2.63
CA ARG A 134 -19.58 0.68 1.86
C ARG A 134 -19.42 0.42 0.36
N GLN A 135 -20.44 0.72 -0.42
CA GLN A 135 -20.33 0.66 -1.89
C GLN A 135 -19.22 1.61 -2.38
N GLY A 136 -18.31 1.08 -3.20
CA GLY A 136 -17.21 1.86 -3.77
C GLY A 136 -16.02 2.12 -2.82
N ILE A 137 -15.99 1.49 -1.65
CA ILE A 137 -14.95 1.77 -0.63
C ILE A 137 -13.52 1.42 -1.10
N ILE A 138 -13.38 0.33 -1.86
CA ILE A 138 -12.08 -0.10 -2.40
C ILE A 138 -11.50 0.99 -3.30
N GLN A 139 -12.31 1.51 -4.24
CA GLN A 139 -11.91 2.58 -5.15
C GLN A 139 -11.66 3.88 -4.39
N PHE A 140 -12.48 4.19 -3.39
CA PHE A 140 -12.33 5.38 -2.55
C PHE A 140 -11.00 5.36 -1.79
N TRP A 141 -10.67 4.26 -1.10
CA TRP A 141 -9.40 4.16 -0.36
C TRP A 141 -8.19 4.04 -1.28
N ALA A 142 -8.27 3.30 -2.39
CA ALA A 142 -7.18 3.25 -3.38
C ALA A 142 -6.86 4.63 -3.97
N LYS A 143 -7.88 5.43 -4.29
CA LYS A 143 -7.71 6.82 -4.74
C LYS A 143 -6.99 7.66 -3.69
N ASN A 144 -7.39 7.56 -2.42
CA ASN A 144 -6.78 8.34 -1.35
C ASN A 144 -5.39 7.82 -0.95
N PHE A 145 -5.10 6.55 -1.18
CA PHE A 145 -3.74 6.02 -1.07
C PHE A 145 -2.80 6.71 -2.06
N ALA A 146 -3.23 6.94 -3.31
CA ALA A 146 -2.44 7.72 -4.27
C ALA A 146 -2.20 9.17 -3.80
N VAL A 147 -3.14 9.78 -3.07
CA VAL A 147 -2.97 11.10 -2.44
C VAL A 147 -1.89 11.06 -1.35
N VAL A 148 -1.93 10.05 -0.46
CA VAL A 148 -0.88 9.86 0.56
C VAL A 148 0.49 9.61 -0.09
N SER A 149 0.54 8.78 -1.13
CA SER A 149 1.75 8.48 -1.89
C SER A 149 2.31 9.73 -2.60
N LYS A 150 1.47 10.65 -3.09
CA LYS A 150 1.90 11.97 -3.59
C LYS A 150 2.61 12.79 -2.50
N PHE A 151 2.06 12.86 -1.30
CA PHE A 151 2.70 13.58 -0.18
C PHE A 151 3.97 12.87 0.31
N CYS A 152 4.05 11.55 0.21
CA CYS A 152 5.27 10.80 0.48
C CYS A 152 6.36 11.12 -0.57
N ALA A 153 5.98 11.18 -1.85
CA ALA A 153 6.87 11.46 -2.97
C ALA A 153 7.55 12.84 -2.88
N THR A 154 6.88 13.85 -2.31
CA THR A 154 7.51 15.18 -2.12
C THR A 154 8.69 15.14 -1.16
N ALA A 155 8.74 14.19 -0.22
CA ALA A 155 9.85 14.04 0.71
C ALA A 155 11.17 13.57 0.05
N LEU A 156 11.09 13.04 -1.17
CA LEU A 156 12.23 12.55 -1.94
C LEU A 156 12.83 13.62 -2.85
N LEU A 157 12.22 14.80 -2.90
CA LEU A 157 12.52 15.84 -3.89
C LEU A 157 12.79 17.19 -3.24
N PRO A 158 13.49 18.10 -3.94
CA PRO A 158 13.62 19.48 -3.48
C PRO A 158 12.28 20.22 -3.53
N ALA A 159 12.18 21.30 -2.76
CA ALA A 159 10.95 22.08 -2.61
C ALA A 159 10.42 22.73 -3.91
N HIS A 160 11.26 22.91 -4.92
CA HIS A 160 10.89 23.44 -6.24
C HIS A 160 10.42 22.35 -7.22
N SER A 161 10.38 21.09 -6.82
CA SER A 161 9.82 20.01 -7.62
C SER A 161 8.31 20.13 -7.74
N THR A 162 7.74 19.48 -8.76
CA THR A 162 6.30 19.30 -8.84
C THR A 162 5.92 17.84 -8.78
N VAL A 163 4.94 17.49 -7.94
CA VAL A 163 4.39 16.13 -7.82
C VAL A 163 2.89 16.16 -8.08
N ARG A 164 2.41 15.32 -8.99
CA ARG A 164 1.00 15.22 -9.39
C ARG A 164 0.53 13.77 -9.41
N VAL A 165 -0.71 13.54 -9.01
CA VAL A 165 -1.41 12.27 -9.27
C VAL A 165 -1.82 12.24 -10.74
N PHE A 166 -1.48 11.16 -11.44
CA PHE A 166 -1.74 10.94 -12.87
C PHE A 166 -2.92 9.99 -13.13
N ASP A 167 -3.41 9.29 -12.10
CA ASP A 167 -4.63 8.47 -12.14
C ASP A 167 -5.82 9.27 -12.72
N ALA A 168 -6.57 8.64 -13.63
CA ALA A 168 -7.66 9.22 -14.41
C ALA A 168 -8.74 9.92 -13.56
N ASN A 169 -8.97 9.45 -12.33
CA ASN A 169 -10.04 9.92 -11.44
C ASN A 169 -9.55 10.94 -10.40
N SER A 170 -8.27 11.28 -10.44
CA SER A 170 -7.66 12.27 -9.56
C SER A 170 -7.96 13.71 -10.00
N ASP A 171 -7.89 14.65 -9.04
CA ASP A 171 -8.11 16.06 -9.33
C ASP A 171 -6.94 16.67 -10.12
N ASP A 172 -5.71 16.27 -9.79
CA ASP A 172 -4.50 16.70 -10.52
C ASP A 172 -4.59 16.31 -11.99
N ARG A 173 -4.97 15.06 -12.27
CA ARG A 173 -5.18 14.56 -13.62
C ARG A 173 -6.18 15.40 -14.40
N ARG A 174 -7.39 15.55 -13.86
CA ARG A 174 -8.48 16.27 -14.53
C ARG A 174 -8.15 17.75 -14.77
N LYS A 175 -7.51 18.42 -13.80
CA LYS A 175 -7.20 19.85 -13.86
C LYS A 175 -6.04 20.17 -14.79
N TYR A 176 -4.99 19.35 -14.82
CA TYR A 176 -3.75 19.66 -15.52
C TYR A 176 -3.56 18.88 -16.83
N TYR A 177 -3.81 17.57 -16.83
CA TYR A 177 -3.58 16.69 -17.98
C TYR A 177 -4.86 16.43 -18.81
N GLY A 178 -6.03 16.57 -18.20
CA GLY A 178 -7.34 16.23 -18.77
C GLY A 178 -7.77 14.78 -18.49
N THR A 179 -8.95 14.40 -18.95
CA THR A 179 -9.52 13.04 -18.76
C THR A 179 -9.13 12.05 -19.85
N ASP A 180 -8.64 12.54 -20.99
CA ASP A 180 -8.25 11.74 -22.15
C ASP A 180 -6.77 11.36 -22.04
N LEU A 181 -6.48 10.06 -21.89
CA LEU A 181 -5.12 9.55 -21.72
C LEU A 181 -4.18 9.95 -22.87
N ARG A 182 -4.69 10.05 -24.11
CA ARG A 182 -3.86 10.36 -25.28
C ARG A 182 -3.29 11.77 -25.17
N LYS A 183 -4.14 12.74 -24.81
CA LYS A 183 -3.75 14.14 -24.59
C LYS A 183 -2.83 14.28 -23.38
N ALA A 184 -3.14 13.53 -22.35
CA ALA A 184 -2.36 13.50 -21.15
C ALA A 184 -0.95 12.94 -21.34
N LEU A 185 -0.76 11.89 -22.14
CA LEU A 185 0.56 11.35 -22.49
C LEU A 185 1.38 12.42 -23.22
N LYS A 186 0.79 13.14 -24.18
CA LYS A 186 1.47 14.26 -24.85
C LYS A 186 1.86 15.37 -23.87
N ARG A 187 1.02 15.65 -22.86
CA ARG A 187 1.33 16.63 -21.81
C ARG A 187 2.43 16.12 -20.87
N LEU A 188 2.41 14.85 -20.49
CA LEU A 188 3.47 14.21 -19.71
C LEU A 188 4.83 14.29 -20.42
N GLY A 189 4.88 14.01 -21.73
CA GLY A 189 6.11 14.17 -22.51
C GLY A 189 6.69 15.59 -22.45
N LYS A 190 5.82 16.62 -22.38
CA LYS A 190 6.25 18.02 -22.21
C LYS A 190 6.77 18.28 -20.80
N ASP A 191 6.11 17.79 -19.76
CA ASP A 191 6.57 17.93 -18.37
C ASP A 191 7.94 17.26 -18.16
N LEU A 192 8.17 16.12 -18.82
CA LEU A 192 9.44 15.40 -18.84
C LEU A 192 10.50 16.05 -19.75
N ALA A 193 10.12 17.04 -20.56
CA ALA A 193 10.93 17.65 -21.61
C ALA A 193 11.60 16.60 -22.53
N VAL A 194 10.85 15.59 -22.96
CA VAL A 194 11.42 14.51 -23.77
C VAL A 194 11.85 15.02 -25.15
N PRO A 195 12.99 14.55 -25.70
CA PRO A 195 13.45 14.91 -27.04
C PRO A 195 12.42 14.67 -28.15
N TYR A 196 11.63 13.60 -28.01
CA TYR A 196 10.63 13.23 -29.00
C TYR A 196 9.42 12.53 -28.35
N ILE A 197 8.23 12.92 -28.78
CA ILE A 197 6.95 12.28 -28.42
C ILE A 197 6.43 11.55 -29.66
N ASN A 198 6.24 10.24 -29.54
CA ASN A 198 5.61 9.41 -30.56
C ASN A 198 4.09 9.62 -30.55
N GLU A 199 3.65 10.68 -31.23
CA GLU A 199 2.24 11.05 -31.24
C GLU A 199 1.32 9.95 -31.79
N GLN A 200 1.79 9.14 -32.74
CA GLN A 200 0.99 8.05 -33.31
C GLN A 200 0.67 6.98 -32.27
N GLU A 201 1.65 6.59 -31.45
CA GLU A 201 1.43 5.63 -30.36
C GLU A 201 0.58 6.24 -29.24
N CYS A 202 0.73 7.53 -28.95
CA CYS A 202 -0.17 8.22 -28.03
C CYS A 202 -1.63 8.17 -28.50
N GLU A 203 -1.90 8.35 -29.81
CA GLU A 203 -3.27 8.27 -30.35
C GLU A 203 -3.84 6.84 -30.39
N ARG A 204 -2.97 5.82 -30.43
CA ARG A 204 -3.36 4.40 -30.37
C ARG A 204 -3.71 3.93 -28.95
N ALA A 205 -3.34 4.69 -27.92
CA ALA A 205 -3.69 4.36 -26.54
C ALA A 205 -5.22 4.38 -26.33
N ASP A 206 -5.69 3.51 -25.44
CA ASP A 206 -7.07 3.60 -24.93
C ASP A 206 -7.24 4.99 -24.30
N PRO A 207 -8.28 5.77 -24.66
CA PRO A 207 -8.48 7.10 -24.10
C PRO A 207 -8.80 7.06 -22.60
N ARG A 208 -9.13 5.88 -22.05
CA ARG A 208 -9.42 5.63 -20.63
C ARG A 208 -8.16 5.15 -19.91
N GLY A 209 -8.09 5.42 -18.60
CA GLY A 209 -7.02 4.96 -17.73
C GLY A 209 -5.84 5.92 -17.60
N ASP A 210 -4.73 5.40 -17.10
CA ASP A 210 -3.58 6.15 -16.59
C ASP A 210 -2.25 5.80 -17.28
N GLY A 211 -2.24 4.79 -18.17
CA GLY A 211 -1.03 4.33 -18.85
C GLY A 211 -0.06 3.54 -17.97
N GLY A 212 -0.49 3.10 -16.78
CA GLY A 212 0.34 2.34 -15.82
C GLY A 212 1.11 3.20 -14.82
N PHE A 213 0.79 4.49 -14.70
CA PHE A 213 1.41 5.41 -13.76
C PHE A 213 0.37 6.17 -12.94
N ASP A 214 0.52 6.14 -11.62
CA ASP A 214 -0.33 6.87 -10.68
C ASP A 214 0.26 8.21 -10.24
N ILE A 215 1.58 8.36 -10.25
CA ILE A 215 2.28 9.55 -9.77
C ILE A 215 3.33 9.97 -10.79
N VAL A 216 3.39 11.28 -11.05
CA VAL A 216 4.45 11.91 -11.84
C VAL A 216 5.10 12.97 -10.97
N ALA A 217 6.42 12.90 -10.85
CA ALA A 217 7.19 13.94 -10.21
C ALA A 217 8.29 14.46 -11.13
N THR A 218 8.43 15.78 -11.23
CA THR A 218 9.38 16.45 -12.13
C THR A 218 10.14 17.56 -11.42
N ILE A 219 11.38 17.77 -11.85
CA ILE A 219 12.21 18.93 -11.56
C ILE A 219 12.53 19.57 -12.92
N GLU A 220 11.97 20.76 -13.15
CA GLU A 220 12.09 21.45 -14.43
C GLU A 220 13.37 22.29 -14.47
N PHE A 221 14.07 22.26 -15.61
CA PHE A 221 15.19 23.14 -15.90
C PHE A 221 14.74 24.34 -16.76
N GLU A 222 15.22 25.53 -16.44
CA GLU A 222 14.83 26.77 -17.14
C GLU A 222 15.54 26.98 -18.49
N ASP A 223 16.55 26.15 -18.79
CA ASP A 223 17.36 26.24 -20.01
C ASP A 223 16.61 25.80 -21.28
N LYS A 224 15.41 25.23 -21.13
CA LYS A 224 14.54 24.69 -22.19
C LYS A 224 15.19 23.56 -23.00
N LEU A 225 16.26 22.96 -22.48
CA LEU A 225 16.83 21.77 -23.07
C LEU A 225 15.95 20.56 -22.74
N SER A 226 16.15 19.50 -23.51
CA SER A 226 15.46 18.24 -23.24
C SER A 226 15.97 17.59 -21.97
N SER A 227 15.09 16.86 -21.29
CA SER A 227 15.34 15.99 -20.13
C SER A 227 15.27 16.70 -18.77
N ASN A 228 14.05 16.91 -18.31
CA ASN A 228 13.80 17.20 -16.90
C ASN A 228 14.09 15.97 -16.04
N PHE A 229 14.62 16.17 -14.83
CA PHE A 229 14.71 15.06 -13.88
C PHE A 229 13.31 14.68 -13.43
N ALA A 230 13.01 13.39 -13.38
CA ALA A 230 11.71 12.91 -12.99
C ALA A 230 11.80 11.53 -12.34
N PHE A 231 10.75 11.15 -11.63
CA PHE A 231 10.43 9.75 -11.40
C PHE A 231 8.94 9.51 -11.61
N LEU A 232 8.60 8.25 -11.83
CA LEU A 232 7.22 7.82 -12.03
C LEU A 232 6.85 6.83 -10.94
N GLY A 233 5.69 7.02 -10.34
CA GLY A 233 5.20 6.18 -9.26
C GLY A 233 3.98 5.39 -9.68
N GLN A 234 3.88 4.17 -9.18
CA GLN A 234 2.67 3.35 -9.26
C GLN A 234 2.19 2.97 -7.86
N CYS A 235 0.88 2.95 -7.67
CA CYS A 235 0.24 2.69 -6.39
C CYS A 235 -0.48 1.34 -6.42
N GLY A 236 0.03 0.41 -5.62
CA GLY A 236 -0.60 -0.88 -5.38
C GLY A 236 -1.31 -0.91 -4.05
N ALA A 237 -2.52 -0.34 -3.97
CA ALA A 237 -3.35 -0.37 -2.75
C ALA A 237 -3.98 -1.76 -2.50
N GLN A 238 -3.20 -2.84 -2.51
CA GLN A 238 -3.72 -4.20 -2.35
C GLN A 238 -2.73 -5.07 -1.59
N GLU A 239 -3.27 -6.06 -0.86
CA GLU A 239 -2.51 -7.08 -0.14
C GLU A 239 -1.60 -7.88 -1.08
N ARG A 240 -2.12 -8.20 -2.27
CA ARG A 240 -1.49 -9.03 -3.31
C ARG A 240 -1.43 -8.30 -4.64
N ASP A 241 -0.72 -8.90 -5.59
CA ASP A 241 -0.60 -8.47 -6.99
C ASP A 241 0.07 -7.11 -7.22
N TRP A 242 0.34 -6.33 -6.17
CA TRP A 242 1.18 -5.15 -6.25
C TRP A 242 2.57 -5.46 -6.86
N PRO A 243 3.22 -6.62 -6.64
CA PRO A 243 4.46 -6.97 -7.34
C PRO A 243 4.28 -7.03 -8.86
N LYS A 244 3.13 -7.52 -9.37
CA LYS A 244 2.85 -7.57 -10.81
C LYS A 244 2.74 -6.16 -11.41
N LYS A 245 2.32 -5.17 -10.62
CA LYS A 245 2.25 -3.76 -11.03
C LYS A 245 3.61 -3.09 -11.20
N THR A 246 4.70 -3.66 -10.68
CA THR A 246 6.05 -3.11 -10.88
C THR A 246 6.45 -3.08 -12.35
N LEU A 247 6.09 -4.13 -13.10
CA LEU A 247 6.28 -4.21 -14.56
C LEU A 247 5.35 -3.26 -15.32
N GLU A 248 4.19 -2.91 -14.76
CA GLU A 248 3.26 -1.96 -15.37
C GLU A 248 3.83 -0.55 -15.40
N ALA A 249 4.56 -0.18 -14.35
CA ALA A 249 5.15 1.14 -14.17
C ALA A 249 6.59 1.24 -14.69
N HIS A 250 7.12 0.17 -15.29
CA HIS A 250 8.51 0.14 -15.69
C HIS A 250 8.77 1.14 -16.84
N SER A 251 9.89 1.85 -16.77
CA SER A 251 10.30 2.88 -17.74
C SER A 251 10.31 2.39 -19.19
N LEU A 252 10.51 1.08 -19.41
CA LEU A 252 10.40 0.43 -20.73
C LEU A 252 9.04 0.68 -21.41
N LYS A 253 7.93 0.72 -20.67
CA LYS A 253 6.61 1.01 -21.25
C LYS A 253 6.50 2.44 -21.77
N LEU A 254 7.21 3.39 -21.16
CA LEU A 254 7.26 4.78 -21.64
C LEU A 254 7.95 4.89 -22.98
N ARG A 255 8.92 4.02 -23.27
CA ARG A 255 9.70 4.08 -24.50
C ARG A 255 8.84 3.87 -25.75
N THR A 256 7.66 3.28 -25.61
CA THR A 256 6.62 3.23 -26.66
C THR A 256 6.14 4.64 -27.04
N TYR A 257 5.99 5.53 -26.06
CA TYR A 257 5.45 6.87 -26.23
C TYR A 257 6.52 7.95 -26.37
N PHE A 258 7.67 7.79 -25.73
CA PHE A 258 8.68 8.84 -25.61
C PHE A 258 10.09 8.32 -25.90
N GLN A 259 10.88 9.11 -26.62
CA GLN A 259 12.33 8.94 -26.62
C GLN A 259 12.90 9.70 -25.42
N VAL A 260 13.70 9.04 -24.58
CA VAL A 260 14.32 9.63 -23.40
C VAL A 260 15.85 9.56 -23.50
N HIS A 261 16.56 10.51 -22.89
CA HIS A 261 18.03 10.48 -22.83
C HIS A 261 18.57 9.60 -21.69
N PHE A 262 17.77 9.36 -20.65
CA PHE A 262 18.12 8.51 -19.53
C PHE A 262 16.89 7.74 -19.03
N ASP A 263 17.13 6.65 -18.30
CA ASP A 263 16.06 5.88 -17.70
C ASP A 263 15.45 6.62 -16.51
N ILE A 264 14.16 6.95 -16.65
CA ILE A 264 13.38 7.59 -15.59
C ILE A 264 13.15 6.55 -14.48
N PRO A 265 13.59 6.79 -13.24
CA PRO A 265 13.36 5.88 -12.13
C PRO A 265 11.87 5.64 -11.88
N THR A 266 11.53 4.39 -11.58
CA THR A 266 10.18 4.00 -11.18
C THR A 266 10.13 3.74 -9.67
N LEU A 267 9.07 4.20 -9.02
CA LEU A 267 8.73 3.92 -7.62
C LEU A 267 7.47 3.05 -7.57
N MET A 268 7.46 2.09 -6.66
CA MET A 268 6.27 1.29 -6.35
C MET A 268 5.82 1.56 -4.92
N PHE A 269 4.69 2.22 -4.75
CA PHE A 269 4.09 2.48 -3.45
C PHE A 269 3.15 1.33 -3.08
N THR A 270 3.36 0.74 -1.91
CA THR A 270 2.46 -0.28 -1.36
C THR A 270 2.12 0.05 0.10
N PRO A 271 0.84 -0.07 0.51
CA PRO A 271 0.44 0.10 1.89
C PRO A 271 0.81 -1.12 2.76
N VAL A 272 1.33 -2.20 2.17
CA VAL A 272 1.81 -3.40 2.89
C VAL A 272 3.12 -3.07 3.61
N PHE A 273 3.29 -3.55 4.85
CA PHE A 273 4.58 -3.57 5.52
C PHE A 273 5.37 -4.77 5.00
N TYR A 274 6.02 -4.60 3.85
CA TYR A 274 6.63 -5.67 3.08
C TYR A 274 8.03 -6.01 3.60
N ARG A 275 8.14 -6.49 4.83
CA ARG A 275 9.42 -6.85 5.47
C ARG A 275 9.25 -8.07 6.34
N ASN A 276 10.28 -8.91 6.40
CA ASN A 276 10.40 -9.95 7.40
C ASN A 276 10.74 -9.34 8.77
N SER A 277 10.67 -10.16 9.82
CA SER A 277 10.97 -9.77 11.20
C SER A 277 12.44 -9.44 11.45
N ASP A 278 13.34 -9.79 10.51
CA ASP A 278 14.75 -9.39 10.49
C ASP A 278 14.98 -8.02 9.79
N GLY A 279 13.92 -7.42 9.23
CA GLY A 279 13.94 -6.16 8.51
C GLY A 279 14.33 -6.22 7.03
N GLN A 280 14.63 -7.41 6.50
CA GLN A 280 14.85 -7.64 5.06
C GLN A 280 13.53 -7.61 4.28
N TRP A 281 13.62 -7.46 2.96
CA TRP A 281 12.47 -7.68 2.08
C TRP A 281 11.99 -9.11 2.17
N VAL A 282 10.67 -9.32 2.12
CA VAL A 282 10.06 -10.66 2.12
C VAL A 282 10.55 -11.47 0.92
N ASP A 283 10.54 -10.85 -0.25
CA ASP A 283 11.19 -11.32 -1.45
C ASP A 283 11.83 -10.13 -2.18
N ASN A 284 13.02 -10.34 -2.73
CA ASN A 284 13.75 -9.33 -3.49
C ASN A 284 13.35 -9.32 -4.97
N SER A 285 12.70 -10.37 -5.49
CA SER A 285 12.33 -10.45 -6.91
C SER A 285 11.48 -9.27 -7.40
N PRO A 286 10.51 -8.72 -6.61
CA PRO A 286 9.72 -7.55 -7.03
C PRO A 286 10.50 -6.23 -7.01
N CYS A 287 11.72 -6.19 -6.45
CA CYS A 287 12.54 -5.00 -6.36
C CYS A 287 13.29 -4.68 -7.66
N ALA A 288 13.29 -5.58 -8.64
CA ALA A 288 14.05 -5.41 -9.87
C ALA A 288 13.57 -4.20 -10.68
N GLY A 289 14.45 -3.21 -10.88
CA GLY A 289 14.16 -2.03 -11.70
C GLY A 289 13.21 -1.00 -11.06
N VAL A 290 12.86 -1.16 -9.78
CA VAL A 290 11.92 -0.27 -9.08
C VAL A 290 12.34 0.02 -7.65
N LEU A 291 12.12 1.24 -7.20
CA LEU A 291 12.26 1.58 -5.78
C LEU A 291 10.94 1.31 -5.05
N ILE A 292 10.91 0.24 -4.24
CA ILE A 292 9.76 -0.08 -3.41
C ILE A 292 9.66 0.88 -2.22
N ILE A 293 8.51 1.51 -2.07
CA ILE A 293 8.14 2.36 -0.95
C ILE A 293 7.00 1.66 -0.20
N ASP A 294 7.39 0.75 0.71
CA ASP A 294 6.47 0.01 1.58
C ASP A 294 5.90 0.90 2.70
N ARG A 295 4.92 0.40 3.48
CA ARG A 295 4.28 1.16 4.57
C ARG A 295 5.30 1.86 5.46
N ALA A 296 6.38 1.17 5.83
CA ALA A 296 7.41 1.70 6.68
C ALA A 296 8.12 2.91 6.06
N ARG A 297 8.54 2.80 4.80
CA ARG A 297 9.15 3.91 4.06
C ARG A 297 8.18 5.06 3.85
N ILE A 298 6.90 4.79 3.55
CA ILE A 298 5.87 5.83 3.42
C ILE A 298 5.81 6.68 4.69
N LEU A 299 5.66 6.04 5.84
CA LEU A 299 5.50 6.74 7.12
C LEU A 299 6.78 7.50 7.53
N GLN A 300 7.95 6.90 7.34
CA GLN A 300 9.23 7.56 7.61
C GLN A 300 9.46 8.78 6.71
N LEU A 301 9.06 8.72 5.44
CA LEU A 301 9.15 9.84 4.51
C LEU A 301 8.16 10.94 4.87
N LEU A 302 6.91 10.61 5.20
CA LEU A 302 5.92 11.58 5.66
C LEU A 302 6.39 12.34 6.91
N LYS A 303 7.08 11.67 7.84
CA LYS A 303 7.69 12.30 9.02
C LYS A 303 8.76 13.34 8.71
N LYS A 304 9.37 13.30 7.52
CA LYS A 304 10.33 14.32 7.06
C LYS A 304 9.64 15.55 6.46
N THR A 305 8.31 15.55 6.42
CA THR A 305 7.49 16.63 5.87
C THR A 305 6.50 17.11 6.92
N ASN A 306 5.87 18.26 6.67
CA ASN A 306 4.77 18.76 7.50
C ASN A 306 3.39 18.41 6.92
N HIS A 307 3.29 17.31 6.14
CA HIS A 307 2.06 16.95 5.45
C HIS A 307 1.06 16.15 6.31
N CYS A 308 1.48 15.52 7.41
CA CYS A 308 0.59 14.70 8.23
C CYS A 308 -0.64 15.47 8.75
N PRO A 309 -0.50 16.68 9.36
CA PRO A 309 -1.66 17.45 9.81
C PRO A 309 -2.62 17.79 8.67
N LYS A 310 -2.08 18.08 7.48
CA LYS A 310 -2.88 18.34 6.28
C LYS A 310 -3.68 17.11 5.89
N ILE A 311 -3.03 15.96 5.73
CA ILE A 311 -3.67 14.70 5.32
C ILE A 311 -4.84 14.36 6.25
N VAL A 312 -4.63 14.39 7.57
CA VAL A 312 -5.65 13.97 8.54
C VAL A 312 -6.79 14.98 8.72
N SER A 313 -6.62 16.21 8.22
CA SER A 313 -7.66 17.25 8.22
C SER A 313 -8.55 17.21 6.97
N GLU A 314 -8.16 16.46 5.93
CA GLU A 314 -8.96 16.33 4.71
C GLU A 314 -10.27 15.59 4.99
N GLN A 315 -11.37 16.02 4.35
CA GLN A 315 -12.69 15.42 4.56
C GLN A 315 -12.71 13.91 4.28
N TRP A 316 -11.97 13.44 3.27
CA TRP A 316 -11.92 12.02 2.95
C TRP A 316 -11.27 11.18 4.06
N PHE A 317 -10.37 11.77 4.84
CA PHE A 317 -9.69 11.10 5.94
C PHE A 317 -10.63 10.98 7.15
N LEU A 318 -11.37 12.06 7.45
CA LEU A 318 -12.43 12.04 8.47
C LEU A 318 -13.52 11.02 8.11
N ASP A 319 -13.93 10.96 6.84
CA ASP A 319 -14.87 9.96 6.34
C ASP A 319 -14.33 8.53 6.51
N PHE A 320 -13.03 8.33 6.29
CA PHE A 320 -12.36 7.04 6.52
C PHE A 320 -12.43 6.64 7.99
N GLU A 321 -12.07 7.53 8.91
CA GLU A 321 -12.10 7.24 10.36
C GLU A 321 -13.52 6.94 10.84
N GLN A 322 -14.50 7.72 10.37
CA GLN A 322 -15.92 7.46 10.67
C GLN A 322 -16.37 6.09 10.15
N ILE A 323 -15.88 5.66 8.97
CA ILE A 323 -16.19 4.32 8.47
C ILE A 323 -15.59 3.26 9.39
N ILE A 324 -14.31 3.37 9.76
CA ILE A 324 -13.63 2.40 10.63
C ILE A 324 -14.33 2.28 11.98
N ASN A 325 -14.66 3.41 12.61
CA ASN A 325 -15.29 3.43 13.93
C ASN A 325 -16.72 2.84 13.93
N ASP A 326 -17.42 2.91 12.80
CA ASP A 326 -18.78 2.38 12.66
C ASP A 326 -18.84 0.94 12.13
N LEU A 327 -17.69 0.29 11.92
CA LEU A 327 -17.66 -1.09 11.44
C LEU A 327 -18.29 -2.02 12.48
N LYS A 328 -19.07 -2.96 11.96
CA LYS A 328 -19.54 -4.13 12.70
C LYS A 328 -18.79 -5.35 12.19
N VAL A 329 -18.46 -6.23 13.11
CA VAL A 329 -17.87 -7.53 12.83
C VAL A 329 -18.97 -8.47 12.33
N GLU A 330 -18.70 -9.28 11.28
CA GLU A 330 -19.59 -10.37 10.84
C GLU A 330 -19.42 -11.61 11.71
#